data_AF-A0A1Y0I4T6-F1
#
_entry.id   AF-A0A1Y0I4T6-F1
#
_cell.length_a   1.000
_cell.length_b   1.000
_cell.length_c   1.000
_cell.angle_alpha   90.00
_cell.angle_beta   90.00
_cell.angle_gamma   90.00
#
_symmetry.space_group_name_H-M   'P 1'
#
loop_
_entity.id
_entity.type
_entity.pdbx_description
1 polymer ?
#
loop_
_entity_poly.entity_id
_entity_poly.type
_entity_poly.pdbx_seq_one_letter_code
_entity_poly.pdbx_strand_id
1 'polypeptide(L)'
;MRNSKKEAYRYLLYRGFLEIRALEHLFRSLRDLNPLSWYGKLRSIQEKGAVANWLHNLALYSSIDFVRFDENRFWADYAAFHARYPLVFEELKTAYERRLQEVDLVRSVPLTAVPDTESAKKERTEGSNVVPLHES
;
A
#
# COMPACT_ATOMS: atom_id res chain seq x y z
N MET A 1 17.74 4.25 7.73
CA MET A 1 16.97 3.48 6.72
C MET A 1 16.63 4.37 5.52
N ARG A 2 16.65 3.83 4.28
CA ARG A 2 16.32 4.59 3.05
C ARG A 2 14.84 5.00 3.00
N ASN A 3 14.52 6.12 2.33
CA ASN A 3 13.14 6.63 2.24
C ASN A 3 12.18 5.66 1.55
N SER A 4 12.60 5.00 0.46
CA SER A 4 11.75 4.01 -0.23
C SER A 4 11.34 2.86 0.68
N LYS A 5 12.26 2.38 1.53
CA LYS A 5 11.95 1.36 2.54
C LYS A 5 10.96 1.90 3.57
N LYS A 6 11.15 3.12 4.08
CA LYS A 6 10.21 3.75 5.04
C LYS A 6 8.80 3.82 4.47
N GLU A 7 8.67 4.21 3.20
CA GLU A 7 7.38 4.23 2.49
C GLU A 7 6.79 2.84 2.32
N ALA A 8 7.59 1.85 1.90
CA ALA A 8 7.14 0.46 1.78
C ALA A 8 6.67 -0.12 3.12
N TYR A 9 7.36 0.18 4.23
CA TYR A 9 6.94 -0.23 5.58
C TYR A 9 5.65 0.46 6.04
N ARG A 10 5.47 1.75 5.74
CA ARG A 10 4.20 2.46 6.01
C ARG A 10 3.05 1.84 5.21
N TYR A 11 3.31 1.45 3.97
CA TYR A 11 2.33 0.75 3.14
C TYR A 11 2.02 -0.65 3.67
N LEU A 12 3.03 -1.39 4.15
CA LEU A 12 2.84 -2.68 4.81
C LEU A 12 1.93 -2.57 6.03
N LEU A 13 2.11 -1.53 6.86
CA LEU A 13 1.19 -1.23 7.97
C LEU A 13 -0.25 -1.03 7.48
N TYR A 14 -0.44 -0.17 6.49
CA TYR A 14 -1.76 0.07 5.90
C TYR A 14 -2.42 -1.23 5.41
N ARG A 15 -1.69 -2.07 4.67
CA ARG A 15 -2.18 -3.37 4.20
C ARG A 15 -2.54 -4.29 5.36
N GLY A 16 -1.70 -4.39 6.37
CA GLY A 16 -1.99 -5.20 7.55
C GLY A 16 -3.22 -4.75 8.31
N PHE A 17 -3.46 -3.44 8.43
CA PHE A 17 -4.70 -2.94 9.03
C PHE A 17 -5.95 -3.29 8.21
N LEU A 18 -5.88 -3.29 6.88
CA LEU A 18 -6.98 -3.77 6.04
C LEU A 18 -7.28 -5.25 6.31
N GLU A 19 -6.23 -6.08 6.47
CA GLU A 19 -6.41 -7.48 6.81
C GLU A 19 -7.11 -7.65 8.16
N ILE A 20 -6.68 -6.91 9.18
CA ILE A 20 -7.27 -6.99 10.53
C ILE A 20 -8.72 -6.49 10.51
N ARG A 21 -9.01 -5.41 9.76
CA ARG A 21 -10.34 -4.80 9.70
C ARG A 21 -11.44 -5.75 9.24
N ALA A 22 -11.11 -6.76 8.42
CA ALA A 22 -12.08 -7.77 8.00
C ALA A 22 -12.75 -8.53 9.17
N LEU A 23 -12.18 -8.48 10.39
CA LEU A 23 -12.83 -9.01 11.61
C LEU A 23 -14.14 -8.30 11.97
N GLU A 24 -14.34 -7.04 11.58
CA GLU A 24 -15.55 -6.27 11.87
C GLU A 24 -16.82 -6.92 11.32
N HIS A 25 -16.70 -7.86 10.38
CA HIS A 25 -17.84 -8.49 9.71
C HIS A 25 -18.01 -9.97 10.11
N LEU A 26 -17.21 -10.47 11.04
CA LEU A 26 -17.14 -11.91 11.37
C LEU A 26 -18.36 -12.43 12.17
N PHE A 27 -19.11 -11.55 12.86
CA PHE A 27 -20.20 -11.91 13.78
C PHE A 27 -21.53 -11.20 13.43
N ARG A 28 -21.97 -11.30 12.18
CA ARG A 28 -23.18 -10.60 11.72
C ARG A 28 -24.48 -11.39 11.91
N SER A 29 -24.45 -12.69 12.23
CA SER A 29 -25.68 -13.49 12.33
C SER A 29 -25.70 -14.50 13.47
N LEU A 30 -26.88 -14.77 14.04
CA LEU A 30 -27.09 -15.88 15.01
C LEU A 30 -26.85 -17.27 14.39
N ARG A 31 -26.87 -17.39 13.05
CA ARG A 31 -26.46 -18.61 12.32
C ARG A 31 -24.96 -18.94 12.46
N ASP A 32 -24.18 -17.98 12.96
CA ASP A 32 -22.75 -18.11 13.17
C ASP A 32 -22.36 -18.88 14.44
N LEU A 33 -23.34 -19.29 15.25
CA LEU A 33 -23.14 -20.09 16.46
C LEU A 33 -22.97 -21.61 16.20
N ASN A 34 -22.87 -22.03 14.93
CA ASN A 34 -22.58 -23.42 14.60
C ASN A 34 -21.14 -23.78 15.06
N PRO A 35 -20.94 -24.83 15.87
CA PRO A 35 -19.62 -25.19 16.39
C PRO A 35 -18.59 -25.48 15.28
N LEU A 36 -18.98 -26.01 14.11
CA LEU A 36 -18.04 -26.26 13.02
C LEU A 36 -17.55 -24.96 12.36
N SER A 37 -18.44 -23.98 12.15
CA SER A 37 -18.04 -22.68 11.59
C SER A 37 -17.23 -21.86 12.60
N TRP A 38 -17.40 -22.11 13.90
CA TRP A 38 -16.61 -21.49 14.97
C TRP A 38 -15.11 -21.82 14.86
N TYR A 39 -14.73 -23.06 14.53
CA TYR A 39 -13.32 -23.44 14.39
C TYR A 39 -12.61 -22.62 13.31
N GLY A 40 -13.23 -22.46 12.15
CA GLY A 40 -12.69 -21.63 11.05
C GLY A 40 -12.56 -20.16 11.46
N LYS A 41 -13.57 -19.62 12.16
CA LYS A 41 -13.55 -18.24 12.66
C LYS A 41 -12.48 -18.01 13.71
N LEU A 42 -12.32 -18.95 14.65
CA LEU A 42 -11.28 -18.88 15.67
C LEU A 42 -9.89 -18.89 15.04
N ARG A 43 -9.67 -19.73 14.02
CA ARG A 43 -8.41 -19.73 13.26
C ARG A 43 -8.14 -18.38 12.60
N SER A 44 -9.15 -17.79 11.95
CA SER A 44 -9.04 -16.46 11.34
C SER A 44 -8.75 -15.35 12.35
N ILE A 45 -9.35 -15.40 13.54
CA ILE A 45 -9.07 -14.46 14.64
C ILE A 45 -7.62 -14.59 15.10
N GLN A 46 -7.13 -15.82 15.31
CA GLN A 46 -5.74 -16.04 15.72
C GLN A 46 -4.75 -15.56 14.66
N GLU A 47 -5.04 -15.82 13.40
CA GLU A 47 -4.24 -15.36 12.26
C GLU A 47 -4.13 -13.82 12.22
N LYS A 48 -5.27 -13.13 12.29
CA LYS A 48 -5.28 -11.65 12.28
C LYS A 48 -4.68 -11.07 13.56
N GLY A 49 -4.81 -11.76 14.69
CA GLY A 49 -4.10 -11.44 15.93
C GLY A 49 -2.57 -11.56 15.79
N ALA A 50 -2.09 -12.59 15.09
CA ALA A 50 -0.66 -12.74 14.78
C ALA A 50 -0.15 -11.61 13.87
N VAL A 51 -0.93 -11.23 12.85
CA VAL A 51 -0.61 -10.07 12.00
C VAL A 51 -0.52 -8.78 12.84
N ALA A 52 -1.49 -8.52 13.71
CA ALA A 52 -1.46 -7.37 14.60
C ALA A 52 -0.23 -7.38 15.52
N ASN A 53 0.09 -8.54 16.09
CA ASN A 53 1.25 -8.72 16.97
C ASN A 53 2.60 -8.67 16.25
N TRP A 54 2.64 -8.90 14.94
CA TRP A 54 3.86 -8.66 14.16
C TRP A 54 4.02 -7.17 13.83
N LEU A 55 2.91 -6.51 13.47
CA LEU A 55 2.92 -5.13 12.98
C LEU A 55 2.95 -4.07 14.08
N HIS A 56 2.64 -4.39 15.34
CA HIS A 56 2.60 -3.39 16.40
C HIS A 56 3.95 -2.66 16.61
N ASN A 57 5.07 -3.38 16.55
CA ASN A 57 6.41 -2.77 16.65
C ASN A 57 6.67 -1.87 15.44
N LEU A 58 6.28 -2.31 14.25
CA LEU A 58 6.41 -1.52 13.04
C LEU A 58 5.62 -0.20 13.14
N ALA A 59 4.42 -0.24 13.72
CA ALA A 59 3.59 0.95 13.94
C ALA A 59 4.26 1.94 14.89
N LEU A 60 4.81 1.45 16.02
CA LEU A 60 5.59 2.27 16.94
C LEU A 60 6.76 2.95 16.23
N TYR A 61 7.59 2.17 15.53
CA TYR A 61 8.76 2.73 14.85
C TYR A 61 8.39 3.66 13.69
N SER A 62 7.26 3.44 13.02
CA SER A 62 6.76 4.36 11.98
C SER A 62 6.47 5.76 12.50
N SER A 63 5.94 5.87 13.73
CA SER A 63 5.62 7.16 14.38
C SER A 63 6.86 8.01 14.69
N ILE A 64 8.02 7.37 14.86
CA ILE A 64 9.32 8.01 15.11
C ILE A 64 10.25 7.93 13.89
N ASP A 65 9.67 7.90 12.69
CA ASP A 65 10.39 7.85 11.40
C ASP A 65 11.46 6.74 11.30
N PHE A 66 11.15 5.60 11.91
CA PHE A 66 11.96 4.38 11.97
C PHE A 66 13.32 4.57 12.65
N VAL A 67 13.43 5.55 13.55
CA VAL A 67 14.60 5.70 14.42
C VAL A 67 14.78 4.42 15.25
N ARG A 68 15.96 3.81 15.17
CA ARG A 68 16.33 2.54 15.83
C ARG A 68 15.49 1.32 15.43
N PHE A 69 14.77 1.39 14.32
CA PHE A 69 14.06 0.22 13.80
C PHE A 69 15.06 -0.89 13.42
N ASP A 70 14.92 -2.05 14.04
CA ASP A 70 15.71 -3.25 13.73
C ASP A 70 14.99 -4.08 12.67
N GLU A 71 15.36 -3.84 11.41
CA GLU A 71 14.80 -4.52 10.25
C GLU A 71 15.06 -6.04 10.29
N ASN A 72 16.21 -6.48 10.79
CA ASN A 72 16.55 -7.91 10.83
C ASN A 72 15.67 -8.63 11.84
N ARG A 73 15.50 -8.05 13.04
CA ARG A 73 14.60 -8.60 14.06
C ARG A 73 13.16 -8.64 13.56
N PHE A 74 12.69 -7.59 12.90
CA PHE A 74 11.35 -7.54 12.33
C PHE A 74 11.08 -8.69 11.33
N TRP A 75 12.05 -9.00 10.46
CA TRP A 75 11.93 -10.12 9.52
C TRP A 75 12.18 -11.50 10.15
N ALA A 76 12.91 -11.58 11.27
CA ALA A 76 12.99 -12.80 12.05
C ALA A 76 11.64 -13.14 12.70
N ASP A 77 10.95 -12.14 13.26
CA ASP A 77 9.60 -12.29 13.80
C ASP A 77 8.62 -12.70 12.68
N TYR A 78 8.73 -12.11 11.50
CA TYR A 78 7.98 -12.53 10.30
C TYR A 78 8.11 -14.04 10.06
N ALA A 79 9.35 -14.57 10.04
CA ALA A 79 9.58 -15.98 9.73
C ALA A 79 8.88 -16.90 10.74
N ALA A 80 8.85 -16.52 12.02
CA ALA A 80 8.16 -17.25 13.08
C ALA A 80 6.63 -17.29 12.86
N PHE A 81 6.02 -16.16 12.49
CA PHE A 81 4.58 -16.11 12.23
C PHE A 81 4.20 -16.75 10.89
N HIS A 82 5.01 -16.56 9.85
CA HIS A 82 4.85 -17.15 8.53
C HIS A 82 4.81 -18.69 8.59
N ALA A 83 5.66 -19.31 9.42
CA ALA A 83 5.63 -20.76 9.62
C ALA A 83 4.26 -21.28 10.11
N ARG A 84 3.49 -20.45 10.82
CA ARG A 84 2.16 -20.81 11.36
C ARG A 84 1.01 -20.36 10.45
N TYR A 85 1.15 -19.25 9.76
CA TYR A 85 0.12 -18.62 8.92
C TYR A 85 0.71 -18.20 7.56
N PRO A 86 1.12 -19.14 6.69
CA PRO A 86 1.96 -18.81 5.54
C PRO A 86 1.28 -17.89 4.53
N LEU A 87 0.00 -18.14 4.22
CA LEU A 87 -0.72 -17.41 3.16
C LEU A 87 -0.77 -15.89 3.40
N VAL A 88 -1.31 -15.46 4.54
CA VAL A 88 -1.46 -14.03 4.85
C VAL A 88 -0.11 -13.31 4.98
N PHE A 89 0.89 -14.00 5.52
CA PHE A 89 2.22 -13.40 5.70
C PHE A 89 2.95 -13.28 4.35
N GLU A 90 2.84 -14.26 3.45
CA GLU A 90 3.38 -14.14 2.09
C GLU A 90 2.70 -13.03 1.28
N GLU A 91 1.38 -12.86 1.42
CA GLU A 91 0.65 -11.76 0.79
C GLU A 91 1.16 -10.39 1.27
N LEU A 92 1.35 -10.24 2.58
CA LEU A 92 1.89 -9.02 3.18
C LEU A 92 3.34 -8.75 2.76
N LYS A 93 4.19 -9.78 2.72
CA LYS A 93 5.58 -9.66 2.25
C LYS A 93 5.64 -9.28 0.78
N THR A 94 4.85 -9.93 -0.06
CA THR A 94 4.72 -9.61 -1.48
C THR A 94 4.26 -8.16 -1.68
N ALA A 95 3.28 -7.70 -0.89
CA ALA A 95 2.81 -6.32 -0.94
C ALA A 95 3.91 -5.31 -0.57
N TYR A 96 4.74 -5.63 0.43
CA TYR A 96 5.90 -4.82 0.80
C TYR A 96 6.94 -4.76 -0.33
N GLU A 97 7.33 -5.91 -0.88
CA GLU A 97 8.36 -6.01 -1.93
C GLU A 97 7.92 -5.28 -3.19
N ARG A 98 6.68 -5.48 -3.63
CA ARG A 98 6.09 -4.76 -4.75
C ARG A 98 6.14 -3.26 -4.52
N ARG A 99 5.75 -2.79 -3.32
CA ARG A 99 5.75 -1.37 -3.02
C ARG A 99 7.16 -0.78 -3.01
N LEU A 100 8.14 -1.52 -2.49
CA LEU A 100 9.53 -1.09 -2.49
C LEU A 100 10.05 -0.89 -3.92
N GLN A 101 9.74 -1.82 -4.82
CA GLN A 101 10.10 -1.73 -6.24
C GLN A 101 9.45 -0.52 -6.91
N GLU A 102 8.15 -0.29 -6.68
CA GLU A 102 7.42 0.87 -7.23
C GLU A 102 8.06 2.20 -6.81
N VAL A 103 8.37 2.36 -5.52
CA VAL A 103 8.93 3.61 -4.99
C VAL A 103 10.36 3.82 -5.49
N ASP A 104 11.17 2.76 -5.56
CA ASP A 104 12.52 2.84 -6.12
C ASP A 104 12.48 3.19 -7.62
N LEU A 105 11.54 2.62 -8.38
CA LEU A 105 11.36 2.93 -9.80
C LEU A 105 10.99 4.40 -10.01
N VAL A 106 9.97 4.92 -9.31
CA VAL A 106 9.54 6.32 -9.43
C VAL A 106 10.68 7.29 -9.11
N ARG A 107 11.51 6.97 -8.11
CA ARG A 107 12.66 7.80 -7.72
C ARG A 107 13.83 7.72 -8.69
N SER A 108 13.89 6.69 -9.55
CA SER A 108 14.94 6.52 -10.56
C SER A 108 14.67 7.29 -11.86
N VAL A 109 13.45 7.80 -12.07
CA VAL A 109 13.10 8.61 -13.26
C VAL A 109 13.64 10.04 -13.10
N PRO A 110 14.53 10.52 -13.99
CA PRO A 110 15.02 11.89 -13.97
C PRO A 110 13.88 12.89 -14.23
N LEU A 111 13.84 14.00 -13.47
CA LEU A 111 12.84 15.08 -13.60
C LEU A 111 12.80 15.77 -14.98
N THR A 112 13.71 15.45 -15.89
CA THR A 112 13.84 16.08 -17.22
C THR A 112 12.95 15.46 -18.31
N ALA A 113 12.10 14.48 -17.99
CA ALA A 113 11.25 13.78 -18.96
C ALA A 113 9.78 14.24 -18.98
N VAL A 114 9.48 15.46 -18.50
CA VAL A 114 8.18 16.09 -18.78
C VAL A 114 8.35 16.92 -20.06
N PRO A 115 7.81 16.49 -21.22
CA PRO A 115 7.76 17.37 -22.37
C PRO A 115 6.84 18.55 -22.02
N ASP A 116 7.39 19.76 -22.09
CA ASP A 116 6.66 21.02 -21.95
C ASP A 116 5.46 21.03 -22.90
N THR A 117 4.29 20.67 -22.39
CA THR A 117 3.03 20.65 -23.15
C THR A 117 2.46 22.06 -23.37
N GLU A 118 3.12 23.10 -22.85
CA GLU A 118 2.75 24.50 -23.09
C GLU A 118 3.17 25.04 -24.46
N SER A 119 4.14 24.42 -25.15
CA SER A 119 4.57 24.89 -26.47
C SER A 119 3.56 24.59 -27.60
N ALA A 120 2.57 23.72 -27.38
CA ALA A 120 1.60 23.32 -28.40
C ALA A 120 0.39 24.25 -28.54
N LYS A 121 0.26 25.30 -27.70
CA LYS A 121 -0.92 26.19 -27.71
C LYS A 121 -0.73 27.52 -28.43
N LYS A 122 0.48 27.82 -28.94
CA LYS A 122 0.79 29.14 -29.53
C LYS A 122 0.67 29.24 -31.06
N GLU A 123 0.54 28.14 -31.80
CA GLU A 123 0.48 28.17 -33.28
C GLU A 123 -0.94 28.21 -33.89
N ARG A 124 -2.02 28.25 -33.09
CA ARG A 124 -3.39 28.17 -33.64
C ARG A 124 -4.17 29.48 -33.72
N THR A 125 -3.52 30.64 -33.52
CA THR A 125 -4.20 31.94 -33.43
C THR A 125 -3.69 33.03 -34.38
N GLU A 126 -2.92 32.69 -35.42
CA GLU A 126 -2.56 33.64 -36.47
C GLU A 126 -2.89 33.06 -37.84
N GLY A 127 -4.07 33.40 -38.38
CA GLY A 127 -4.42 32.99 -39.74
C GLY A 127 -5.89 32.97 -40.10
N SER A 128 -6.67 34.01 -39.75
CA SER A 128 -7.85 34.34 -40.57
C SER A 128 -8.35 35.75 -40.25
N ASN A 129 -7.95 36.71 -41.07
CA ASN A 129 -8.63 37.98 -41.19
C ASN A 129 -8.62 38.40 -42.68
N VAL A 130 -9.54 39.30 -43.03
CA VAL A 130 -9.86 39.89 -44.35
C VAL A 130 -10.71 38.96 -45.25
N VAL A 131 -11.91 39.32 -45.75
CA VAL A 131 -12.40 40.61 -46.29
C VAL A 131 -13.96 40.69 -46.20
N PRO A 132 -14.56 41.89 -45.98
CA PRO A 132 -15.99 42.14 -46.19
C PRO A 132 -16.26 42.71 -47.60
N LEU A 133 -17.35 42.29 -48.25
CA LEU A 133 -17.86 42.92 -49.47
C LEU A 133 -19.34 43.30 -49.29
N HIS A 134 -19.57 44.59 -49.46
CA HIS A 134 -20.83 45.29 -49.66
C HIS A 134 -21.67 44.64 -50.76
N GLU A 135 -22.98 44.51 -50.54
CA GLU A 135 -23.97 44.71 -51.61
C GLU A 135 -25.13 45.57 -51.07
N SER A 136 -25.77 46.27 -52.01
CA SER A 136 -26.57 47.48 -51.84
C SER A 136 -28.03 47.23 -51.51
#